data_AF-A0A8A0RLY7-F1
#
_entry.id   AF-A0A8A0RLY7-F1
#
_cell.length_a   1.000
_cell.length_b   1.000
_cell.length_c   1.000
_cell.angle_alpha   90.00
_cell.angle_beta   90.00
_cell.angle_gamma   90.00
#
_symmetry.space_group_name_H-M   'P 1'
#
loop_
_entity.id
_entity.type
_entity.pdbx_description
1 polymer ?
#
loop_
_entity_poly.entity_id
_entity_poly.type
_entity_poly.pdbx_seq_one_letter_code
_entity_poly.pdbx_strand_id
1 'polypeptide(L)'
;MINITIKAEGIKESSGISFKVKANSSILDAMKQIIESKQSGYDFLSNVFFHEEKDYSVKVYMVLVNNKIVRYTNFDNYKLCDRDEITIILPFAGG
;
A
#
# COMPACT_ATOMS: atom_id res chain seq x y z
N MET A 1 -14.03 -3.38 11.69
CA MET A 1 -13.33 -2.75 10.55
C MET A 1 -12.54 -1.58 11.08
N ILE A 2 -11.36 -1.34 10.53
CA ILE A 2 -10.49 -0.20 10.84
C ILE A 2 -10.38 0.69 9.60
N ASN A 3 -10.18 1.98 9.81
CA ASN A 3 -9.93 2.93 8.73
C ASN A 3 -8.43 3.12 8.59
N ILE A 4 -7.88 2.88 7.41
CA ILE A 4 -6.48 3.18 7.10
C ILE A 4 -6.44 4.23 6.00
N THR A 5 -5.38 5.02 5.91
CA THR A 5 -5.18 5.95 4.81
C THR A 5 -3.99 5.49 4.00
N ILE A 6 -4.12 5.42 2.67
CA ILE A 6 -3.02 5.09 1.78
C ILE A 6 -2.66 6.33 0.97
N LYS A 7 -1.37 6.61 0.90
CA LYS A 7 -0.76 7.65 0.07
C LYS A 7 0.29 7.01 -0.84
N ALA A 8 0.49 7.58 -2.02
CA ALA A 8 1.58 7.19 -2.89
C ALA A 8 2.41 8.41 -3.27
N GLU A 9 3.62 8.48 -2.73
CA GLU A 9 4.59 9.51 -3.08
C GLU A 9 5.39 9.07 -4.31
N GLY A 10 5.56 9.99 -5.27
CA GLY A 10 6.22 9.74 -6.56
C GLY A 10 5.31 9.82 -7.77
N ILE A 11 3.99 9.95 -7.58
CA ILE A 11 3.01 10.28 -8.63
C ILE A 11 2.48 11.71 -8.45
N LYS A 12 2.18 12.39 -9.55
CA LYS A 12 1.86 13.83 -9.60
C LYS A 12 0.57 14.22 -8.85
N GLU A 13 -0.24 13.23 -8.44
CA GLU A 13 -1.46 13.39 -7.66
C GLU A 13 -1.46 12.44 -6.45
N SER A 14 -0.70 12.77 -5.40
CA SER A 14 -0.72 12.03 -4.14
C SER A 14 -1.78 12.60 -3.18
N SER A 15 -3.05 12.29 -3.42
CA SER A 15 -4.10 12.48 -2.41
C SER A 15 -4.25 11.20 -1.59
N GLY A 16 -4.12 11.31 -0.27
CA GLY A 16 -4.34 10.18 0.62
C GLY A 16 -5.79 9.74 0.60
N ILE A 17 -6.06 8.47 0.31
CA ILE A 17 -7.41 7.90 0.32
C ILE A 17 -7.58 7.01 1.53
N SER A 18 -8.69 7.19 2.23
CA SER A 18 -9.05 6.36 3.38
C SER A 18 -9.87 5.14 2.97
N PHE A 19 -9.44 3.97 3.41
CA PHE A 19 -10.07 2.68 3.16
C PHE A 19 -10.54 2.04 4.46
N LYS A 20 -11.68 1.34 4.40
CA LYS A 20 -12.14 0.48 5.50
C LYS A 20 -11.67 -0.94 5.26
N VAL A 21 -10.80 -1.44 6.12
CA VAL A 21 -10.30 -2.82 6.06
C VAL A 21 -10.71 -3.59 7.31
N LYS A 22 -10.63 -4.92 7.26
CA LYS A 22 -10.88 -5.75 8.45
C LYS A 22 -9.89 -5.40 9.57
N ALA A 23 -10.39 -5.45 10.80
CA ALA A 23 -9.52 -5.25 11.97
C ALA A 23 -8.56 -6.44 12.09
N ASN A 24 -7.34 -6.21 12.61
CA ASN A 24 -6.26 -7.20 12.67
C ASN A 24 -5.76 -7.70 11.30
N SER A 25 -6.16 -7.07 10.18
CA SER A 25 -5.56 -7.36 8.88
C SER A 25 -4.08 -6.92 8.87
N SER A 26 -3.28 -7.71 8.17
CA SER A 26 -1.90 -7.33 7.85
C SER A 26 -1.89 -6.28 6.74
N ILE A 27 -0.74 -5.64 6.50
CA ILE A 27 -0.59 -4.69 5.37
C ILE A 27 -0.94 -5.39 4.06
N LEU A 28 -0.45 -6.61 3.88
CA LEU A 28 -0.70 -7.40 2.66
C LEU A 28 -2.19 -7.71 2.50
N ASP A 29 -2.86 -8.17 3.55
CA ASP A 29 -4.29 -8.47 3.54
C ASP A 29 -5.16 -7.22 3.28
N ALA A 30 -4.78 -6.08 3.84
CA ALA A 30 -5.43 -4.80 3.57
C ALA A 30 -5.28 -4.37 2.10
N MET A 31 -4.07 -4.47 1.54
CA MET A 31 -3.84 -4.14 0.12
C MET A 31 -4.63 -5.05 -0.81
N LYS A 32 -4.72 -6.36 -0.50
CA LYS A 32 -5.58 -7.31 -1.21
C LYS A 32 -7.03 -6.85 -1.22
N GLN A 33 -7.58 -6.56 -0.04
CA GLN A 33 -8.97 -6.11 0.08
C GLN A 33 -9.24 -4.83 -0.73
N ILE A 34 -8.29 -3.90 -0.77
CA ILE A 34 -8.45 -2.63 -1.50
C ILE A 34 -8.44 -2.83 -3.01
N ILE A 35 -7.51 -3.67 -3.50
CA ILE A 35 -7.42 -4.03 -4.92
C ILE A 35 -8.67 -4.80 -5.36
N GLU A 36 -9.10 -5.79 -4.56
CA GLU A 36 -10.33 -6.55 -4.81
C GLU A 36 -11.59 -5.70 -4.76
N SER A 37 -11.60 -4.66 -3.91
CA SER A 37 -12.72 -3.70 -3.83
C SER A 37 -12.85 -2.81 -5.07
N LYS A 38 -11.90 -2.87 -6.03
CA LYS A 38 -11.87 -2.06 -7.26
C LYS A 38 -12.18 -0.58 -7.01
N GLN A 39 -11.72 -0.04 -5.88
CA GLN A 39 -11.94 1.37 -5.59
C GLN A 39 -11.12 2.19 -6.58
N SER A 40 -11.84 2.92 -7.43
CA SER A 40 -11.28 3.73 -8.50
C SER A 40 -10.32 4.78 -7.93
N GLY A 41 -9.07 4.80 -8.40
CA GLY A 41 -8.03 5.74 -7.97
C GLY A 41 -6.69 5.11 -7.59
N TYR A 42 -6.64 3.80 -7.36
CA TYR A 42 -5.43 3.10 -6.93
C TYR A 42 -5.17 1.81 -7.75
N ASP A 43 -5.53 1.78 -9.04
CA ASP A 43 -5.14 0.70 -9.99
C ASP A 43 -3.63 0.46 -10.00
N PHE A 44 -2.83 1.49 -9.72
CA PHE A 44 -1.39 1.35 -9.58
C PHE A 44 -0.99 0.43 -8.42
N LEU A 45 -1.79 0.28 -7.35
CA LEU A 45 -1.52 -0.69 -6.28
C LEU A 45 -1.53 -2.12 -6.81
N SER A 46 -2.40 -2.41 -7.78
CA SER A 46 -2.37 -3.71 -8.47
C SER A 46 -1.04 -3.89 -9.17
N ASN A 47 -0.58 -2.91 -9.94
CA ASN A 47 0.73 -2.95 -10.60
C ASN A 47 1.94 -2.99 -9.64
N VAL A 48 1.78 -2.49 -8.42
CA VAL A 48 2.85 -2.31 -7.43
C VAL A 48 2.95 -3.49 -6.47
N PHE A 49 1.82 -4.10 -6.09
CA PHE A 49 1.75 -5.22 -5.15
C PHE A 49 1.46 -6.57 -5.81
N PHE A 50 0.90 -6.58 -7.03
CA PHE A 50 0.50 -7.78 -7.78
C PHE A 50 1.10 -7.75 -9.19
N HIS A 51 2.39 -8.07 -9.29
CA HIS A 51 2.92 -8.59 -10.55
C HIS A 51 3.14 -10.08 -10.38
N GLU A 52 2.25 -10.87 -10.99
CA GLU A 52 2.22 -12.33 -10.98
C GLU A 52 3.22 -12.94 -11.98
N GLU A 53 4.38 -12.30 -12.17
CA GLU A 53 5.47 -12.87 -12.96
C GLU A 53 6.69 -13.11 -12.06
N LYS A 54 7.39 -14.20 -12.34
CA LYS A 54 8.44 -14.89 -11.56
C LYS A 54 9.65 -14.06 -11.12
N ASP A 55 9.61 -12.75 -11.26
CA ASP A 55 10.63 -11.80 -10.87
C ASP A 55 9.94 -10.68 -10.10
N TYR A 56 9.94 -10.76 -8.76
CA TYR A 56 9.43 -9.72 -7.86
C TYR A 56 10.32 -8.46 -7.95
N SER A 57 10.40 -7.84 -9.12
CA SER A 57 10.92 -6.49 -9.29
C SER A 57 9.84 -5.49 -8.86
N VAL A 58 9.43 -5.62 -7.59
CA VAL A 58 8.57 -4.67 -6.91
C VAL A 58 9.30 -3.32 -6.94
N LYS A 59 8.86 -2.43 -7.84
CA LYS A 59 9.26 -1.01 -7.87
C LYS A 59 8.58 -0.28 -6.70
N VAL A 60 8.68 -0.82 -5.49
CA VAL A 60 8.37 -0.10 -4.25
C VAL A 60 9.71 0.14 -3.60
N TYR A 61 10.12 1.39 -3.59
CA TYR A 61 11.36 1.77 -2.96
C TYR A 61 11.24 1.63 -1.43
N MET A 62 10.08 2.03 -0.89
CA MET A 62 9.84 2.06 0.54
C MET A 62 8.34 2.11 0.87
N VAL A 63 7.91 1.42 1.91
CA VAL A 63 6.58 1.63 2.52
C VAL A 63 6.79 2.17 3.92
N LEU A 64 6.09 3.25 4.22
CA LEU A 64 6.04 3.87 5.54
C LEU A 64 4.67 3.59 6.15
N VAL A 65 4.62 3.18 7.41
CA VAL A 65 3.39 3.18 8.20
C VAL A 65 3.54 4.18 9.34
N ASN A 66 2.69 5.19 9.40
CA ASN A 66 2.79 6.32 10.32
C ASN A 66 4.21 6.92 10.32
N ASN A 67 4.75 7.17 9.12
CA ASN A 67 6.12 7.66 8.87
C ASN A 67 7.26 6.73 9.35
N LYS A 68 6.97 5.46 9.66
CA LYS A 68 7.99 4.46 10.00
C LYS A 68 8.19 3.48 8.86
N ILE A 69 9.44 3.25 8.49
CA ILE A 69 9.80 2.31 7.42
C ILE A 69 9.38 0.89 7.83
N VAL A 70 8.51 0.29 7.04
CA VAL A 70 8.17 -1.12 7.14
C VAL A 70 8.80 -1.84 5.96
N ARG A 71 9.65 -2.82 6.26
CA ARG A 71 10.26 -3.67 5.23
C ARG A 71 9.24 -4.67 4.72
N TYR A 72 9.35 -5.04 3.44
CA TYR A 72 8.48 -6.01 2.78
C TYR A 72 8.33 -7.33 3.56
N THR A 73 9.43 -7.82 4.16
CA THR A 73 9.43 -9.04 4.99
C THR A 73 8.49 -8.99 6.20
N ASN A 74 8.09 -7.79 6.62
CA ASN A 74 7.17 -7.58 7.75
C ASN A 74 5.75 -7.27 7.32
N PHE A 75 5.41 -7.20 6.02
CA PHE A 75 4.05 -6.83 5.60
C PHE A 75 2.98 -7.82 6.05
N ASP A 76 3.33 -9.10 6.14
CA ASP A 76 2.42 -10.15 6.60
C ASP A 76 2.25 -10.15 8.13
N ASN A 77 3.31 -9.78 8.86
CA ASN A 77 3.33 -9.75 10.33
C ASN A 77 2.88 -8.40 10.93
N TYR A 78 2.92 -7.32 10.14
CA TYR A 78 2.55 -5.99 10.60
C TYR A 78 1.03 -5.87 10.69
N LYS A 79 0.51 -5.78 11.92
CA LYS A 79 -0.92 -5.57 12.18
C LYS A 79 -1.27 -4.09 12.04
N LEU A 80 -2.21 -3.80 11.16
CA LEU A 80 -2.72 -2.44 11.00
C LEU A 80 -3.66 -2.05 12.14
N CYS A 81 -3.56 -0.80 12.55
CA CYS A 81 -4.41 -0.15 13.54
C CYS A 81 -5.37 0.85 12.88
N ASP A 82 -6.43 1.23 13.61
CA ASP A 82 -7.32 2.30 13.16
C ASP A 82 -6.55 3.62 13.05
N ARG A 83 -6.76 4.31 11.92
CA ARG A 83 -6.11 5.54 11.47
C ARG A 83 -4.65 5.40 11.10
N ASP A 84 -4.17 4.18 10.86
CA ASP A 84 -2.83 3.99 10.30
C ASP A 84 -2.74 4.62 8.91
N GLU A 85 -1.66 5.37 8.68
CA GLU A 85 -1.33 5.95 7.40
C GLU A 85 -0.21 5.16 6.73
N ILE A 86 -0.48 4.59 5.58
CA ILE A 86 0.46 3.83 4.76
C ILE A 86 0.89 4.73 3.60
N THR A 87 2.16 5.13 3.57
CA THR A 87 2.74 5.88 2.46
C THR A 87 3.65 4.97 1.66
N ILE A 88 3.32 4.81 0.37
CA ILE A 88 4.09 4.00 -0.57
C ILE A 88 4.96 4.95 -1.38
N ILE A 89 6.27 4.79 -1.29
CA ILE A 89 7.23 5.55 -2.07
C ILE A 89 7.58 4.75 -3.30
N LEU A 90 7.16 5.26 -4.46
CA LEU A 90 7.49 4.70 -5.76
C LEU A 90 8.87 5.25 -6.19
N PRO A 91 9.76 4.42 -6.77
CA PRO A 91 10.97 4.92 -7.39
C PRO A 91 10.52 5.83 -8.53
N PHE A 92 10.98 7.09 -8.49
CA PHE A 92 10.66 8.13 -9.47
C PHE A 92 10.56 7.55 -10.89
N ALA A 93 9.42 7.78 -11.54
CA ALA A 93 9.38 7.79 -13.01
C ALA A 93 10.17 9.02 -13.45
N GLY A 94 11.50 8.90 -13.48
CA GLY A 94 12.35 9.86 -14.17
C GLY A 94 11.92 9.92 -15.62
N GLY A 95 11.58 11.13 -16.08
CA GLY A 95 11.33 11.42 -17.49
C GLY A 95 12.59 11.40 -18.33
#